data_AF-A0A6V7V2C3-F1
#
_entry.id   AF-A0A6V7V2C3-F1
#
_cell.length_a   1.000
_cell.length_b   1.000
_cell.length_c   1.000
_cell.angle_alpha   90.00
_cell.angle_beta   90.00
_cell.angle_gamma   90.00
#
_symmetry.space_group_name_H-M   'P 1'
#
loop_
_entity.id
_entity.type
_entity.pdbx_description
1 polymer ?
#
loop_
_entity_poly.entity_id
_entity_poly.type
_entity_poly.pdbx_seq_one_letter_code
_entity_poly.pdbx_strand_id
1 'polypeptide(L)'
;MAVVSRLWKFGKNTGCYFIGAGKLALNPSTPIPKTDVHPRMPAFPDTFPELIRMLPYRHYWKFMPIFRAIVFGHCLILPIYLMSSCLFSIFFINFILEDLSLLIF
;
A
#
# COMPACT_ATOMS: atom_id res chain seq x y z
N MET A 1 23.34 27.86 6.38
CA MET A 1 24.16 26.99 5.50
C MET A 1 24.12 25.48 5.85
N ALA A 2 23.38 25.02 6.88
CA ALA A 2 23.37 23.60 7.26
C ALA A 2 22.55 22.67 6.34
N VAL A 3 21.54 23.19 5.64
CA VAL A 3 20.68 22.38 4.75
C VAL A 3 21.39 22.02 3.45
N VAL A 4 22.09 22.99 2.84
CA VAL A 4 22.84 22.78 1.59
C VAL A 4 23.98 21.79 1.78
N SER A 5 24.70 21.85 2.91
CA SER A 5 25.77 20.89 3.21
C SER A 5 25.25 19.47 3.49
N ARG A 6 24.05 19.34 4.06
CA ARG A 6 23.35 18.04 4.21
C ARG A 6 22.92 17.48 2.87
N LEU A 7 22.33 18.30 1.99
CA LEU A 7 21.94 17.90 0.63
C LEU A 7 23.15 17.48 -0.21
N TRP A 8 24.24 18.24 -0.13
CA TRP A 8 25.50 17.89 -0.83
C TRP A 8 26.10 16.57 -0.30
N LYS A 9 26.17 16.39 1.02
CA LYS A 9 26.62 15.11 1.62
C LYS A 9 25.72 13.95 1.22
N PHE A 10 24.39 14.17 1.23
CA PHE A 10 23.42 13.16 0.84
C PHE A 10 23.62 12.76 -0.62
N GLY A 11 23.62 13.72 -1.56
CA GLY A 11 23.81 13.46 -2.98
C GLY A 11 25.16 12.81 -3.31
N LYS A 12 26.24 13.23 -2.66
CA LYS A 12 27.55 12.58 -2.81
C LYS A 12 27.51 11.11 -2.36
N ASN A 13 26.86 10.81 -1.24
CA ASN A 13 26.73 9.45 -0.74
C ASN A 13 25.84 8.58 -1.64
N THR A 14 24.73 9.12 -2.15
CA THR A 14 23.85 8.37 -3.09
C THR A 14 24.56 8.11 -4.42
N GLY A 15 25.33 9.07 -4.93
CA GLY A 15 26.11 8.90 -6.16
C GLY A 15 27.16 7.77 -6.05
N CYS A 16 27.87 7.69 -4.91
CA CYS A 16 28.81 6.60 -4.67
C CYS A 16 28.13 5.22 -4.63
N TYR A 17 26.90 5.13 -4.09
CA TYR A 17 26.11 3.90 -4.09
C TYR A 17 25.76 3.44 -5.51
N PHE A 18 25.25 4.35 -6.37
CA PHE A 18 24.88 3.99 -7.74
C PHE A 18 26.07 3.59 -8.60
N ILE A 19 27.22 4.25 -8.45
CA ILE A 19 28.45 3.88 -9.15
C ILE A 19 28.94 2.50 -8.68
N GLY A 20 28.87 2.22 -7.38
CA GLY A 20 29.19 0.90 -6.82
C GLY A 20 28.27 -0.20 -7.35
N ALA A 21 26.96 0.05 -7.33
CA ALA A 21 25.94 -0.87 -7.84
C ALA A 21 26.11 -1.16 -9.34
N GLY A 22 26.41 -0.13 -10.14
CA GLY A 22 26.70 -0.29 -11.57
C GLY A 22 27.95 -1.13 -11.84
N LYS A 23 29.02 -0.93 -11.07
CA LYS A 23 30.24 -1.74 -11.17
C LYS A 23 29.99 -3.21 -10.79
N LEU A 24 29.20 -3.45 -9.75
CA LEU A 24 28.82 -4.80 -9.32
C LEU A 24 27.93 -5.50 -10.36
N ALA A 25 27.00 -4.76 -10.98
CA ALA A 25 26.13 -5.29 -12.03
C ALA A 25 26.92 -5.66 -13.30
N LEU A 26 27.95 -4.88 -13.66
CA LEU A 26 28.80 -5.13 -14.82
C LEU A 26 29.83 -6.23 -14.56
N ASN A 27 30.29 -6.42 -13.32
CA ASN A 27 31.26 -7.44 -12.93
C ASN A 27 30.85 -8.14 -11.61
N PRO A 28 30.02 -9.19 -11.67
CA PRO A 28 29.50 -9.85 -10.47
C PRO A 28 30.58 -10.58 -9.66
N SER A 29 31.74 -10.85 -10.24
CA SER A 29 32.86 -11.53 -9.59
C SER A 29 33.76 -10.61 -8.75
N THR A 30 33.53 -9.29 -8.77
CA THR A 30 34.37 -8.36 -7.99
C THR A 30 34.11 -8.52 -6.49
N PRO A 31 35.16 -8.59 -5.65
CA PRO A 31 34.99 -8.71 -4.21
C PRO A 31 34.29 -7.46 -3.67
N ILE A 32 33.19 -7.67 -2.95
CA ILE A 32 32.42 -6.60 -2.32
C ILE A 32 33.28 -5.99 -1.21
N PRO A 33 33.51 -4.65 -1.21
CA PRO A 33 34.28 -4.01 -0.15
C PRO A 33 33.56 -4.20 1.19
N LYS A 34 34.32 -4.54 2.24
CA LYS A 34 33.76 -4.73 3.58
C LYS A 34 33.12 -3.41 4.06
N THR A 35 31.81 -3.40 4.18
CA THR A 35 31.05 -2.31 4.78
C THR A 35 31.27 -2.32 6.29
N ASP A 36 31.56 -1.16 6.88
CA ASP A 36 31.69 -0.99 8.33
C ASP A 36 30.29 -0.99 8.97
N VAL A 37 29.69 -2.18 9.05
CA VAL A 37 28.36 -2.37 9.65
C VAL A 37 28.56 -2.70 11.12
N HIS A 38 27.99 -1.86 11.99
CA HIS A 38 27.97 -2.15 13.42
C HIS A 38 27.23 -3.49 13.66
N PRO A 39 27.76 -4.43 14.47
CA PRO A 39 27.18 -5.78 14.65
C PRO A 39 25.73 -5.81 15.15
N ARG A 40 25.24 -4.69 15.69
CA ARG A 40 23.85 -4.51 16.16
C ARG A 40 22.98 -3.66 15.23
N MET A 41 23.50 -3.25 14.08
CA MET A 41 22.70 -2.51 13.11
C MET A 41 21.68 -3.48 12.49
N PRO A 42 20.37 -3.17 12.54
CA PRO A 42 19.41 -3.97 11.80
C PRO A 42 19.78 -3.91 10.32
N ALA A 43 19.78 -5.06 9.64
CA ALA A 43 20.03 -5.13 8.21
C ALA A 43 19.05 -4.17 7.51
N PHE A 44 19.60 -3.12 6.88
CA PHE A 44 18.80 -2.26 6.04
C PHE A 44 18.33 -3.14 4.86
N PRO A 45 17.06 -3.04 4.43
CA PRO A 45 16.59 -3.80 3.27
C PRO A 45 17.33 -3.31 2.03
N ASP A 46 18.34 -4.06 1.61
CA ASP A 46 19.14 -3.72 0.44
C ASP A 46 18.49 -4.23 -0.85
N THR A 47 17.48 -5.11 -0.71
CA THR A 47 16.74 -5.68 -1.83
C THR A 47 15.27 -5.24 -1.82
N PHE A 48 14.70 -5.03 -3.02
CA PHE A 48 13.30 -4.65 -3.20
C PHE A 48 12.29 -5.62 -2.51
N PRO A 49 12.50 -6.95 -2.53
CA PRO A 49 11.63 -7.90 -1.81
C PRO A 49 11.67 -7.72 -0.29
N GLU A 50 12.82 -7.38 0.29
CA GLU A 50 12.95 -7.11 1.73
C GLU A 50 12.25 -5.80 2.09
N LEU A 51 12.31 -4.78 1.23
CA LEU A 51 11.58 -3.52 1.40
C LEU A 51 10.06 -3.75 1.43
N ILE A 52 9.55 -4.62 0.55
CA ILE A 52 8.13 -4.99 0.51
C ILE A 52 7.73 -5.78 1.77
N ARG A 53 8.61 -6.63 2.30
CA ARG A 53 8.36 -7.37 3.57
C ARG A 53 8.36 -6.45 4.80
N MET A 54 9.11 -5.36 4.77
CA MET A 54 9.13 -4.36 5.84
C MET A 54 7.93 -3.41 5.78
N LEU A 55 7.19 -3.39 4.67
CA LEU A 55 5.98 -2.59 4.52
C LEU A 55 4.92 -3.11 5.50
N PRO A 56 4.49 -2.32 6.51
CA PRO A 56 3.55 -2.79 7.51
C PRO A 56 2.16 -2.90 6.89
N TYR A 57 1.87 -4.02 6.22
CA TYR A 57 0.64 -4.27 5.48
C TYR A 57 -0.62 -4.00 6.33
N ARG A 58 -0.57 -4.34 7.62
CA ARG A 58 -1.66 -4.14 8.58
C ARG A 58 -1.95 -2.66 8.91
N HIS A 59 -0.98 -1.76 8.77
CA HIS A 59 -1.11 -0.34 9.17
C HIS A 59 -0.90 0.64 8.03
N TYR A 60 -0.62 0.15 6.82
CA TYR A 60 -0.32 0.98 5.66
C TYR A 60 -1.44 1.97 5.31
N TRP A 61 -2.70 1.57 5.52
CA TRP A 61 -3.89 2.42 5.39
C TRP A 61 -3.93 3.63 6.35
N LYS A 62 -3.16 3.61 7.45
CA LYS A 62 -3.06 4.73 8.40
C LYS A 62 -2.09 5.81 7.94
N PHE A 63 -1.04 5.43 7.20
CA PHE A 63 0.05 6.32 6.80
C PHE A 63 -0.19 6.99 5.44
N MET A 64 -1.00 6.39 4.57
CA MET A 64 -1.29 6.94 3.25
C MET A 64 -2.75 7.42 3.12
N PRO A 65 -2.98 8.72 2.84
CA PRO A 65 -4.32 9.30 2.81
C PRO A 65 -5.22 8.69 1.72
N ILE A 66 -4.65 8.27 0.59
CA ILE A 66 -5.37 7.63 -0.51
C ILE A 66 -5.98 6.30 -0.07
N PHE A 67 -5.19 5.44 0.58
CA PHE A 67 -5.67 4.14 1.08
C PHE A 67 -6.73 4.31 2.17
N ARG A 68 -6.59 5.34 3.02
CA ARG A 68 -7.61 5.69 4.01
C ARG A 68 -8.94 6.07 3.34
N ALA A 69 -8.91 6.88 2.28
CA ALA A 69 -10.12 7.25 1.54
C ALA A 69 -10.80 6.04 0.87
N ILE A 70 -10.01 5.11 0.32
CA ILE A 70 -10.54 3.87 -0.29
C ILE A 70 -11.27 3.02 0.75
N VAL A 71 -10.66 2.81 1.93
CA VAL A 71 -11.25 2.00 3.01
C VAL A 71 -12.54 2.63 3.54
N PHE A 72 -12.53 3.94 3.82
CA PHE A 72 -13.74 4.64 4.27
C PHE A 72 -14.82 4.70 3.20
N GLY A 73 -14.45 4.86 1.93
CA GLY A 73 -15.39 4.81 0.81
C GLY A 73 -16.11 3.47 0.73
N HIS A 74 -15.37 2.35 0.83
CA HIS A 74 -16.00 1.02 0.81
C HIS A 74 -16.89 0.77 2.04
N CYS A 75 -16.50 1.25 3.22
CA CYS A 75 -17.34 1.17 4.42
C CYS A 75 -18.67 1.93 4.29
N LEU A 76 -18.76 2.97 3.47
CA LEU A 76 -19.99 3.72 3.25
C LEU A 76 -20.81 3.15 2.07
N ILE A 77 -20.16 2.78 0.97
CA ILE A 77 -20.85 2.34 -0.25
C ILE A 77 -21.50 0.97 -0.07
N LEU A 78 -20.82 0.02 0.59
CA LEU A 78 -21.34 -1.32 0.81
C LEU A 78 -22.68 -1.36 1.56
N PRO A 79 -22.85 -0.71 2.72
CA PRO A 79 -24.13 -0.72 3.44
C PRO A 79 -25.24 0.02 2.69
N ILE A 80 -24.94 1.10 1.96
CA ILE A 80 -25.92 1.82 1.14
C ILE A 80 -26.45 0.91 0.03
N TYR A 81 -25.54 0.22 -0.67
CA TYR A 81 -25.93 -0.73 -1.72
C TYR A 81 -26.75 -1.90 -1.16
N LEU A 82 -26.37 -2.43 0.00
CA LEU A 82 -27.08 -3.52 0.66
C LEU A 82 -28.49 -3.09 1.10
N MET A 83 -28.63 -1.90 1.71
CA MET A 83 -29.94 -1.35 2.10
C MET A 83 -30.83 -1.11 0.89
N SER A 84 -30.31 -0.52 -0.18
CA SER A 84 -31.06 -0.28 -1.42
C SER A 84 -31.57 -1.58 -2.03
N SER A 85 -30.75 -2.63 -2.01
CA SER A 85 -31.12 -3.95 -2.53
C SER A 85 -32.22 -4.62 -1.69
N CYS A 86 -32.16 -4.50 -0.37
CA CYS A 86 -33.20 -5.00 0.53
C CYS A 86 -34.54 -4.29 0.33
N LEU A 87 -34.53 -2.95 0.23
CA LEU A 87 -35.76 -2.17 0.03
C LEU A 87 -36.45 -2.51 -1.30
N PHE A 88 -35.66 -2.70 -2.37
CA PHE A 88 -36.19 -3.14 -3.66
C PHE A 88 -36.84 -4.53 -3.57
N SER A 89 -36.20 -5.48 -2.89
CA SER A 89 -36.75 -6.82 -2.70
C SER A 89 -38.06 -6.81 -1.89
N ILE A 90 -38.16 -5.98 -0.86
CA ILE A 90 -39.39 -5.85 -0.05
C ILE A 90 -40.53 -5.24 -0.88
N PHE A 91 -40.24 -4.20 -1.67
CA PHE A 91 -41.24 -3.57 -2.53
C PHE A 91 -41.78 -4.55 -3.59
N PHE A 92 -40.89 -5.33 -4.20
CA PHE A 92 -41.27 -6.33 -5.21
C PHE A 92 -42.11 -7.47 -4.63
N ILE A 93 -41.81 -7.93 -3.41
CA ILE A 93 -42.62 -8.94 -2.72
C ILE A 93 -44.02 -8.38 -2.41
N ASN A 94 -44.12 -7.15 -1.91
CA ASN A 94 -45.40 -6.52 -1.62
C ASN A 94 -46.24 -6.33 -2.89
N PHE A 95 -45.64 -5.93 -4.01
CA PHE A 95 -46.31 -5.80 -5.31
C PHE A 95 -46.89 -7.15 -5.78
N ILE A 96 -46.10 -8.23 -5.72
CA ILE A 96 -46.58 -9.58 -6.05
C ILE A 96 -47.71 -10.02 -5.13
N LEU A 97 -47.63 -9.71 -3.83
CA LEU A 97 -48.64 -10.11 -2.85
C LEU A 97 -49.97 -9.36 -3.07
N GLU A 98 -49.90 -8.09 -3.46
CA GLU A 98 -51.05 -7.26 -3.82
C GLU A 98 -51.73 -7.79 -5.09
N ASP A 99 -50.96 -8.09 -6.14
CA ASP A 99 -51.47 -8.71 -7.37
C ASP A 99 -52.14 -10.08 -7.13
N LEU A 100 -51.55 -10.91 -6.25
CA LEU A 100 -52.14 -12.20 -5.86
C LEU A 100 -53.46 -12.03 -5.09
N SER A 101 -53.55 -11.00 -4.25
CA SER A 101 -54.77 -10.74 -3.47
C SER A 101 -55.95 -10.30 -4.34
N LEU A 102 -55.68 -9.59 -5.44
CA LEU A 102 -56.68 -9.17 -6.43
C LEU A 102 -57.16 -10.31 -7.34
N LEU A 103 -56.38 -11.39 -7.45
CA LEU A 103 -56.69 -12.57 -8.27
C LEU A 103 -57.54 -13.62 -7.52
N ILE A 104 -57.62 -13.52 -6.19
CA ILE A 104 -58.34 -14.46 -5.31
C ILE A 104 -59.77 -13.98 -4.99
N PHE A 105 -60.13 -12.74 -5.35
CA PHE A 105 -61.49 -12.18 -5.31
C PHE A 105 -62.11 -12.13 -6.71
#